data_AF-A0A9R0ZT93-F1
#
_entry.id   AF-A0A9R0ZT93-F1
#
_cell.length_a   1.000
_cell.length_b   1.000
_cell.length_c   1.000
_cell.angle_alpha   90.00
_cell.angle_beta   90.00
_cell.angle_gamma   90.00
#
_symmetry.space_group_name_H-M   'P 1'
#
loop_
_entity.id
_entity.type
_entity.pdbx_description
1 polymer ?
#
loop_
_entity_poly.entity_id
_entity_poly.type
_entity_poly.pdbx_seq_one_letter_code
_entity_poly.pdbx_strand_id
1 'polypeptide(L)'
;MIVLAIRLQRYYLASAKELMRINGTTKSALVNHLGESISGAITVRAFGEEDRFFAKNLDLVDKNASAYFCNFAATEWLIQRLEIMSASVLSFSAFVMALLPQGTFSPGFVGMVLSYGLSLNVSFVCSIQNQCNLANQIISVERVNQYMDIQSEATEVIEENRPLQDWPQDGYVELRDLKVIKYKYLHVHLTVLTNLSD
;
A
#
# COMPACT_ATOMS: atom_id res chain seq x y z
N MET A 1 -11.75 -24.66 16.00
CA MET A 1 -10.57 -23.78 15.82
C MET A 1 -10.39 -23.31 14.38
N ILE A 2 -10.00 -24.19 13.46
CA ILE A 2 -9.63 -23.78 12.09
C ILE A 2 -10.76 -23.04 11.35
N VAL A 3 -11.99 -23.57 11.38
CA VAL A 3 -13.16 -22.91 10.73
C VAL A 3 -13.44 -21.52 11.31
N LEU A 4 -13.35 -21.39 12.64
CA LEU A 4 -13.62 -20.14 13.35
C LEU A 4 -12.54 -19.10 13.04
N ALA A 5 -11.28 -19.53 12.98
CA ALA A 5 -10.15 -18.69 12.58
C ALA A 5 -10.29 -18.20 11.13
N ILE A 6 -10.67 -19.07 10.19
CA ILE A 6 -10.92 -18.66 8.79
C ILE A 6 -12.06 -17.63 8.71
N ARG A 7 -13.13 -17.81 9.49
CA ARG A 7 -14.25 -16.86 9.53
C ARG A 7 -13.83 -15.49 10.10
N LEU A 8 -13.09 -15.50 11.21
CA LEU A 8 -12.51 -14.28 11.81
C LEU A 8 -11.56 -13.58 10.85
N GLN A 9 -10.69 -14.34 10.19
CA GLN A 9 -9.73 -13.81 9.22
C GLN A 9 -10.44 -13.16 8.02
N ARG A 10 -11.49 -13.78 7.47
CA ARG A 10 -12.28 -13.20 6.38
C ARG A 10 -12.96 -11.90 6.79
N TYR A 11 -13.51 -11.85 8.01
CA TYR A 11 -14.13 -10.65 8.55
C TYR A 11 -13.10 -9.53 8.74
N TYR A 12 -11.95 -9.85 9.33
CA TYR A 12 -10.83 -8.92 9.49
C TYR A 12 -10.33 -8.39 8.15
N LEU A 13 -10.15 -9.26 7.15
CA LEU A 13 -9.56 -8.89 5.86
C LEU A 13 -10.38 -7.81 5.14
N ALA A 14 -11.71 -7.83 5.26
CA ALA A 14 -12.57 -6.79 4.69
C ALA A 14 -12.26 -5.40 5.27
N SER A 15 -12.18 -5.29 6.60
CA SER A 15 -11.85 -4.04 7.28
C SER A 15 -10.39 -3.64 7.09
N ALA A 16 -9.47 -4.60 7.16
CA ALA A 16 -8.03 -4.38 7.03
C ALA A 16 -7.68 -3.74 5.68
N LYS A 17 -8.32 -4.20 4.59
CA LYS A 17 -8.15 -3.62 3.25
C LYS A 17 -8.46 -2.12 3.21
N GLU A 18 -9.58 -1.69 3.79
CA GLU A 18 -9.92 -0.27 3.84
C GLU A 18 -8.94 0.52 4.70
N LEU A 19 -8.53 -0.02 5.85
CA LEU A 19 -7.52 0.63 6.69
C LEU A 19 -6.17 0.74 5.98
N MET A 20 -5.75 -0.28 5.22
CA MET A 20 -4.54 -0.25 4.41
C MET A 20 -4.63 0.77 3.28
N ARG A 21 -5.81 0.92 2.66
CA ARG A 21 -6.05 1.96 1.66
C ARG A 21 -5.91 3.36 2.28
N ILE A 22 -6.54 3.60 3.43
CA ILE A 22 -6.44 4.88 4.15
C ILE A 22 -4.99 5.17 4.51
N ASN A 23 -4.30 4.22 5.15
CA ASN A 23 -2.88 4.34 5.52
C ASN A 23 -1.98 4.62 4.30
N GLY A 24 -2.25 3.97 3.16
CA GLY A 24 -1.55 4.25 1.91
C GLY A 24 -1.78 5.68 1.40
N THR A 25 -3.02 6.16 1.42
CA THR A 25 -3.37 7.52 0.98
C THR A 25 -2.79 8.60 1.88
N THR A 26 -2.84 8.44 3.21
CA THR A 26 -2.26 9.40 4.16
C THR A 26 -0.76 9.47 4.03
N LYS A 27 -0.10 8.32 3.89
CA LYS A 27 1.35 8.24 3.69
C LYS A 27 1.76 8.92 2.38
N SER A 28 1.02 8.70 1.30
CA SER A 28 1.29 9.36 0.01
C SER A 28 1.15 10.88 0.11
N ALA A 29 0.11 11.39 0.77
CA ALA A 29 -0.09 12.83 0.94
C ALA A 29 1.06 13.48 1.72
N LEU A 30 1.56 12.82 2.77
CA LEU A 30 2.72 13.27 3.55
C LEU A 30 3.99 13.33 2.68
N VAL A 31 4.28 12.26 1.93
CA VAL A 31 5.46 12.21 1.05
C VAL A 31 5.39 13.26 -0.07
N ASN A 32 4.21 13.46 -0.66
CA ASN A 32 4.00 14.47 -1.69
C ASN A 32 4.25 15.88 -1.15
N HIS A 33 3.68 16.22 0.02
CA HIS A 33 3.91 17.52 0.66
C HIS A 33 5.38 17.76 0.99
N LEU A 34 6.11 16.73 1.42
CA LEU A 34 7.56 16.80 1.63
C LEU A 34 8.30 17.07 0.31
N GLY A 35 7.94 16.37 -0.77
CA GLY A 35 8.49 16.60 -2.10
C GLY A 35 8.26 18.03 -2.61
N GLU A 36 7.04 18.53 -2.48
CA GLU A 36 6.66 19.91 -2.81
C GLU A 36 7.46 20.93 -1.98
N SER A 37 7.59 20.69 -0.67
CA SER A 37 8.32 21.57 0.24
C SER A 37 9.82 21.62 -0.09
N ILE A 38 10.43 20.49 -0.46
CA ILE A 38 11.84 20.42 -0.84
C ILE A 38 12.07 21.15 -2.18
N SER A 39 11.22 20.88 -3.17
CA SER A 39 11.32 21.52 -4.49
C SER A 39 11.08 23.03 -4.42
N GLY A 40 10.13 23.47 -3.60
CA GLY A 40 9.76 24.87 -3.38
C GLY A 40 10.51 25.57 -2.25
N ALA A 41 11.56 24.98 -1.67
CA ALA A 41 12.17 25.46 -0.43
C ALA A 41 12.63 26.92 -0.50
N ILE A 42 13.20 27.35 -1.64
CA ILE A 42 13.65 28.73 -1.83
C ILE A 42 12.45 29.70 -1.79
N THR A 43 11.36 29.35 -2.50
CA THR A 43 10.14 30.15 -2.57
C THR A 43 9.48 30.27 -1.19
N VAL A 44 9.34 29.16 -0.46
CA VAL A 44 8.75 29.17 0.90
C VAL A 44 9.51 30.11 1.83
N ARG A 45 10.86 30.04 1.79
CA ARG A 45 11.72 30.93 2.59
C ARG A 45 11.65 32.38 2.14
N ALA A 46 11.64 32.64 0.84
CA ALA A 46 11.57 33.99 0.29
C ALA A 46 10.29 34.74 0.70
N PHE A 47 9.17 34.01 0.85
CA PHE A 47 7.90 34.58 1.30
C PHE A 47 7.68 34.49 2.82
N GLY A 48 8.59 33.88 3.59
CA GLY A 48 8.46 33.74 5.05
C GLY A 48 7.31 32.83 5.49
N GLU A 49 6.89 31.87 4.66
CA GLU A 49 5.73 30.99 4.90
C GLU A 49 6.11 29.64 5.55
N GLU A 50 7.29 29.57 6.19
CA GLU A 50 7.84 28.34 6.77
C GLU A 50 6.92 27.75 7.84
N ASP A 51 6.39 28.56 8.75
CA ASP A 51 5.51 28.12 9.84
C ASP A 51 4.22 27.49 9.32
N ARG A 52 3.66 28.03 8.22
CA ARG A 52 2.45 27.50 7.59
C ARG A 52 2.71 26.11 7.02
N PHE A 53 3.82 25.93 6.30
CA PHE A 53 4.23 24.63 5.77
C PHE A 53 4.57 23.64 6.89
N PHE A 54 5.20 24.09 7.97
CA PHE A 54 5.52 23.26 9.12
C PHE A 54 4.25 22.79 9.84
N ALA A 55 3.32 23.69 10.15
CA ALA A 55 2.03 23.34 10.74
C ALA A 55 1.23 22.36 9.85
N LYS A 56 1.27 22.57 8.53
CA LYS A 56 0.64 21.65 7.58
C LYS A 56 1.28 20.27 7.60
N ASN A 57 2.61 20.21 7.68
CA ASN A 57 3.34 18.95 7.78
C ASN A 57 2.98 18.19 9.07
N LEU A 58 2.86 18.88 10.21
CA LEU A 58 2.43 18.27 11.47
C LEU A 58 1.01 17.66 11.36
N ASP A 59 0.05 18.38 10.77
CA ASP A 59 -1.31 17.87 10.51
C ASP A 59 -1.30 16.59 9.65
N LEU A 60 -0.43 16.52 8.63
CA LEU A 60 -0.28 15.34 7.79
C LEU A 60 0.38 14.16 8.54
N VAL A 61 1.36 14.45 9.39
CA VAL A 61 2.00 13.44 10.25
C VAL A 61 0.99 12.85 11.22
N ASP A 62 0.19 13.68 11.90
CA ASP A 62 -0.82 13.22 12.87
C ASP A 62 -1.91 12.35 12.20
N LYS A 63 -2.37 12.75 11.01
CA LYS A 63 -3.31 11.96 10.21
C LYS A 63 -2.73 10.61 9.82
N ASN A 64 -1.49 10.57 9.38
CA ASN A 64 -0.82 9.32 9.02
C ASN A 64 -0.57 8.43 10.25
N ALA A 65 -0.12 9.00 11.37
CA ALA A 65 0.10 8.28 12.62
C ALA A 65 -1.19 7.66 13.15
N SER A 66 -2.31 8.41 13.09
CA SER A 66 -3.63 7.92 13.49
C SER A 66 -4.10 6.75 12.61
N ALA A 67 -3.98 6.88 11.29
CA ALA A 67 -4.33 5.80 10.35
C ALA A 67 -3.47 4.54 10.57
N TYR A 68 -2.17 4.73 10.78
CA TYR A 68 -1.23 3.65 11.10
C TYR A 68 -1.60 2.95 12.40
N PHE A 69 -1.90 3.71 13.46
CA PHE A 69 -2.31 3.15 14.76
C PHE A 69 -3.60 2.34 14.65
N CYS A 70 -4.61 2.83 13.91
CA CYS A 70 -5.82 2.06 13.66
C CYS A 70 -5.53 0.74 12.93
N ASN A 71 -4.61 0.73 11.95
CA ASN A 71 -4.23 -0.48 11.25
C ASN A 71 -3.51 -1.48 12.16
N PHE A 72 -2.59 -0.98 12.99
CA PHE A 72 -1.90 -1.78 14.00
C PHE A 72 -2.90 -2.37 15.00
N ALA A 73 -3.77 -1.56 15.59
CA ALA A 73 -4.78 -2.00 16.56
C ALA A 73 -5.74 -3.04 15.99
N ALA A 74 -6.15 -2.91 14.72
CA ALA A 74 -6.99 -3.90 14.07
C ALA A 74 -6.26 -5.25 13.89
N THR A 75 -4.96 -5.21 13.57
CA THR A 75 -4.12 -6.41 13.44
C THR A 75 -3.98 -7.13 14.78
N GLU A 76 -3.65 -6.37 15.83
CA GLU A 76 -3.53 -6.88 17.21
C GLU A 76 -4.84 -7.45 17.74
N TRP A 77 -5.98 -6.83 17.42
CA TRP A 77 -7.29 -7.35 17.79
C TRP A 77 -7.53 -8.77 17.24
N LEU A 78 -7.14 -9.03 15.99
CA LEU A 78 -7.25 -10.37 15.40
C LEU A 78 -6.30 -11.36 16.09
N ILE A 79 -5.04 -10.97 16.27
CA ILE A 79 -4.02 -11.81 16.92
C ILE A 79 -4.50 -12.24 18.31
N GLN A 80 -4.91 -11.29 19.14
CA GLN A 80 -5.37 -11.55 20.49
C GLN A 80 -6.56 -12.54 20.52
N ARG A 81 -7.53 -12.39 19.60
CA ARG A 81 -8.67 -13.30 19.51
C ARG A 81 -8.25 -14.71 19.14
N LEU A 82 -7.32 -14.86 18.19
CA LEU A 82 -6.81 -16.16 17.77
C LEU A 82 -5.97 -16.83 18.87
N GLU A 83 -5.14 -16.07 19.57
CA GLU A 83 -4.34 -16.57 20.69
C GLU A 83 -5.21 -17.06 21.84
N ILE A 84 -6.24 -16.30 22.23
CA ILE A 84 -7.18 -16.72 23.29
C ILE A 84 -7.87 -18.04 22.90
N MET A 85 -8.28 -18.18 21.64
CA MET A 85 -8.89 -19.41 21.14
C MET A 85 -7.90 -20.58 21.20
N SER A 86 -6.65 -20.39 20.74
CA SER A 86 -5.61 -21.42 20.79
C SER A 86 -5.26 -21.82 22.22
N ALA A 87 -5.12 -20.84 23.12
CA ALA A 87 -4.88 -21.06 24.53
C ALA A 87 -6.03 -21.84 25.16
N SER A 88 -7.28 -21.50 24.85
CA SER A 88 -8.45 -22.23 25.38
C SER A 88 -8.47 -23.71 25.00
N VAL A 89 -8.08 -24.04 23.76
CA VAL A 89 -7.98 -25.44 23.30
C VAL A 89 -6.83 -26.17 23.96
N LEU A 90 -5.67 -25.52 24.09
CA LEU A 90 -4.52 -26.11 24.74
C LEU A 90 -4.80 -26.37 26.24
N SER A 91 -5.37 -25.39 26.94
CA SER A 91 -5.79 -25.52 28.34
C SER A 91 -6.84 -26.62 28.51
N PHE A 92 -7.83 -26.72 27.62
CA PHE A 92 -8.81 -27.79 27.66
C PHE A 92 -8.18 -29.16 27.43
N SER A 93 -7.25 -29.30 26.48
CA SER A 93 -6.52 -30.56 26.28
C SER A 93 -5.69 -30.96 27.49
N ALA A 94 -4.98 -30.00 28.11
CA ALA A 94 -4.21 -30.22 29.32
C ALA A 94 -5.11 -30.67 30.48
N PHE A 95 -6.28 -30.05 30.62
CA PHE A 95 -7.27 -30.40 31.63
C PHE A 95 -7.82 -31.83 31.44
N VAL A 96 -8.20 -32.20 30.22
CA VAL A 96 -8.65 -33.57 29.91
C VAL A 96 -7.57 -34.60 30.21
N MET A 97 -6.32 -34.31 29.87
CA MET A 97 -5.19 -35.21 30.13
C MET A 97 -4.89 -35.35 31.62
N ALA A 98 -5.15 -34.32 32.43
CA ALA A 98 -5.01 -34.35 33.87
C ALA A 98 -6.15 -35.10 34.58
N LEU A 99 -7.36 -35.12 34.02
CA LEU A 99 -8.52 -35.81 34.58
C LEU A 99 -8.51 -37.33 34.35
N LEU A 100 -7.82 -37.81 33.32
CA LEU A 100 -7.83 -39.22 32.95
C LEU A 100 -6.98 -40.08 33.92
N PRO A 101 -7.34 -41.35 34.13
CA PRO A 101 -6.63 -42.24 35.05
C PRO A 101 -5.14 -42.39 34.72
N GLN A 102 -4.33 -42.57 35.76
CA GLN A 102 -2.90 -42.84 35.63
C GLN A 102 -2.66 -44.06 34.72
N GLY A 103 -1.81 -43.90 33.71
CA GLY A 103 -1.51 -44.93 32.70
C GLY A 103 -2.21 -44.73 31.34
N THR A 104 -3.14 -43.78 31.21
CA THR A 104 -3.80 -43.47 29.92
C THR A 104 -2.85 -42.84 28.91
N PHE A 105 -2.00 -41.91 29.37
CA PHE A 105 -0.98 -41.25 28.54
C PHE A 105 0.40 -41.40 29.18
N SER A 106 1.43 -41.65 28.38
CA SER A 106 2.80 -41.61 28.87
C SER A 106 3.21 -40.16 29.18
N PRO A 107 3.98 -39.91 30.26
CA PRO A 107 4.43 -38.55 30.60
C PRO A 107 5.16 -37.85 29.45
N GLY A 108 5.94 -38.61 28.66
CA GLY A 108 6.60 -38.09 27.46
C GLY A 108 5.62 -37.64 26.38
N PHE A 109 4.53 -38.39 26.15
CA PHE A 109 3.48 -37.99 25.22
C PHE A 109 2.80 -36.69 25.65
N VAL A 110 2.54 -36.52 26.95
CA VAL A 110 1.95 -35.28 27.49
C VAL A 110 2.85 -34.08 27.23
N GLY A 111 4.14 -34.21 27.53
CA GLY A 111 5.13 -33.16 27.26
C GLY A 111 5.22 -32.80 25.77
N MET A 112 5.17 -33.80 24.88
CA MET A 112 5.17 -33.57 23.44
C MET A 112 3.92 -32.80 22.97
N VAL A 113 2.72 -33.20 23.39
CA VAL A 113 1.47 -32.54 22.98
C VAL A 113 1.46 -31.07 23.41
N LEU A 114 1.86 -30.76 24.64
CA LEU A 114 1.90 -29.39 25.13
C LEU A 114 2.96 -28.55 24.41
N SER A 115 4.16 -29.11 24.19
CA SER A 115 5.25 -28.43 23.50
C SER A 115 4.89 -28.12 22.05
N TYR A 116 4.32 -29.09 21.32
CA TYR A 116 3.88 -28.88 19.95
C TYR A 116 2.66 -27.95 19.87
N GLY A 117 1.71 -28.05 20.80
CA GLY A 117 0.56 -27.16 20.85
C GLY A 117 0.95 -25.68 20.99
N LEU A 118 1.94 -25.38 21.85
CA LEU A 118 2.46 -24.02 22.03
C LEU A 118 3.18 -23.52 20.77
N SER A 119 4.07 -24.34 20.20
CA SER A 119 4.83 -23.99 18.98
C SER A 119 3.94 -23.81 17.75
N LEU A 120 2.88 -24.62 17.63
CA LEU A 120 1.89 -24.49 16.55
C LEU A 120 1.10 -23.19 16.66
N ASN A 121 0.79 -22.72 17.88
CA ASN A 121 0.09 -21.45 18.07
C ASN A 121 0.91 -20.27 17.52
N VAL A 122 2.20 -20.20 17.85
CA VAL A 122 3.12 -19.16 17.34
C VAL A 122 3.20 -19.21 15.81
N SER A 123 3.38 -20.41 15.25
CA SER A 123 3.42 -20.61 13.80
C SER A 123 2.11 -20.18 13.12
N PHE A 124 0.97 -20.44 13.76
CA PHE A 124 -0.35 -20.10 13.26
C PHE A 124 -0.58 -18.59 13.19
N VAL A 125 -0.24 -17.85 14.25
CA VAL A 125 -0.30 -16.39 14.27
C VAL A 125 0.59 -15.78 13.19
N CYS A 126 1.83 -16.23 13.09
CA CYS A 126 2.79 -15.76 12.08
C CYS A 126 2.29 -16.04 10.65
N SER A 127 1.70 -17.22 10.41
CA SER A 127 1.11 -17.55 9.10
C SER A 127 -0.01 -16.58 8.69
N ILE A 128 -0.89 -16.24 9.63
CA ILE A 128 -2.01 -15.31 9.37
C ILE A 128 -1.49 -13.89 9.09
N GLN A 129 -0.50 -13.41 9.85
CA GLN A 129 0.15 -12.13 9.58
C GLN A 129 0.79 -12.11 8.19
N ASN A 130 1.51 -13.17 7.81
CA ASN A 130 2.13 -13.29 6.49
C ASN A 130 1.11 -13.31 5.35
N GLN A 131 -0.02 -14.01 5.52
CA GLN A 131 -1.11 -13.99 4.54
C GLN A 131 -1.71 -12.59 4.37
N CYS A 132 -1.91 -11.86 5.47
CA CYS A 132 -2.41 -10.49 5.41
C CYS A 132 -1.40 -9.55 4.73
N ASN A 133 -0.11 -9.69 5.04
CA ASN A 133 0.96 -8.93 4.39
C ASN A 133 1.03 -9.21 2.89
N LEU A 134 0.96 -10.49 2.49
CA LEU A 134 0.93 -10.89 1.09
C LEU A 134 -0.28 -10.28 0.35
N ALA A 135 -1.46 -10.31 0.97
CA ALA A 135 -2.67 -9.71 0.41
C ALA A 135 -2.58 -8.18 0.21
N ASN A 136 -1.66 -7.51 0.90
CA ASN A 136 -1.37 -6.09 0.64
C ASN A 136 -0.34 -5.89 -0.45
N GLN A 137 0.73 -6.67 -0.43
CA GLN A 137 1.80 -6.53 -1.41
C GLN A 137 1.34 -6.84 -2.83
N ILE A 138 0.37 -7.75 -2.98
CA ILE A 138 -0.21 -8.08 -4.29
C ILE A 138 -0.94 -6.90 -4.94
N ILE A 139 -1.46 -5.93 -4.15
CA ILE A 139 -2.13 -4.73 -4.68
C ILE A 139 -1.13 -3.87 -5.47
N SER A 140 0.13 -3.82 -5.04
CA SER A 140 1.18 -3.11 -5.78
C SER A 140 1.47 -3.78 -7.13
N VAL A 141 1.47 -5.12 -7.16
CA VAL A 141 1.64 -5.91 -8.39
C VAL A 141 0.47 -5.69 -9.34
N GLU A 142 -0.76 -5.69 -8.82
CA GLU A 142 -1.98 -5.40 -9.60
C GLU A 142 -1.89 -4.02 -10.27
N ARG A 143 -1.39 -3.00 -9.57
CA ARG A 143 -1.19 -1.66 -10.15
C ARG A 143 -0.14 -1.64 -11.26
N VAL A 144 0.99 -2.32 -11.09
CA VAL A 144 2.00 -2.41 -12.15
C VAL A 144 1.41 -3.11 -13.37
N ASN A 145 0.65 -4.19 -13.18
CA ASN A 145 -0.04 -4.88 -14.25
C ASN A 145 -1.04 -3.96 -14.98
N GLN A 146 -1.77 -3.11 -14.27
CA GLN A 146 -2.65 -2.10 -14.89
C GLN A 146 -1.88 -1.10 -15.76
N TYR A 147 -0.63 -0.75 -15.41
CA TYR A 147 0.20 0.15 -16.20
C TYR A 147 0.81 -0.51 -17.44
N MET A 148 0.88 -1.83 -17.49
CA MET A 148 1.38 -2.56 -18.66
C MET A 148 0.44 -2.49 -19.86
N ASP A 149 -0.86 -2.34 -19.63
CA ASP A 149 -1.88 -2.31 -20.69
C ASP A 149 -2.19 -0.88 -21.20
N ILE A 150 -1.48 0.14 -20.71
CA ILE A 150 -1.67 1.52 -21.18
C ILE A 150 -1.12 1.66 -22.61
N GLN A 151 -1.85 2.38 -23.46
CA GLN A 151 -1.42 2.69 -24.81
C GLN A 151 -0.07 3.43 -24.78
N SER A 152 0.96 2.80 -25.34
CA SER A 152 2.28 3.42 -25.48
C SER A 152 2.20 4.66 -26.38
N GLU A 153 3.02 5.66 -26.06
CA GLU A 153 3.34 6.73 -27.01
C GLU A 153 4.02 6.14 -28.25
N ALA A 154 4.01 6.90 -29.35
CA ALA A 154 4.66 6.50 -30.58
C ALA A 154 6.15 6.25 -30.35
N THR A 155 6.73 5.31 -31.09
CA THR A 155 8.16 4.99 -30.98
C THR A 155 9.01 6.25 -31.16
N GLU A 156 9.96 6.45 -30.24
CA GLU A 156 10.85 7.63 -30.23
C GLU A 156 11.59 7.80 -31.57
N VAL A 157 11.98 6.69 -32.20
CA VAL A 157 12.67 6.70 -33.49
C VAL A 157 11.94 5.80 -34.47
N ILE A 158 11.61 6.36 -35.64
CA ILE A 158 11.10 5.64 -36.79
C ILE A 158 12.25 5.55 -37.79
N GLU A 159 12.96 4.41 -37.83
CA GLU A 159 14.14 4.22 -38.69
C GLU A 159 13.83 4.44 -40.18
N GLU A 160 12.59 4.13 -40.60
CA GLU A 160 12.13 4.31 -41.98
C GLU A 160 11.99 5.79 -42.39
N ASN A 161 11.84 6.71 -41.44
CA ASN A 161 11.58 8.13 -41.69
C ASN A 161 12.46 9.04 -40.83
N ARG A 162 13.73 8.67 -40.68
CA ARG A 162 14.69 9.47 -39.93
C ARG A 162 15.17 10.64 -40.79
N PRO A 163 15.14 11.87 -40.27
CA PRO A 163 15.70 13.01 -41.00
C PRO A 163 17.22 12.86 -41.16
N LEU A 164 17.79 13.53 -42.17
CA LEU A 164 19.22 13.56 -42.40
C LEU A 164 19.98 14.08 -41.16
N GLN A 165 21.24 13.68 -41.00
CA GLN A 165 22.05 14.05 -39.84
C GLN A 165 22.20 15.58 -39.67
N ASP A 166 22.11 16.31 -40.78
CA ASP A 166 22.22 17.77 -40.80
C ASP A 166 20.86 18.48 -40.62
N TRP A 167 19.78 17.74 -40.38
CA TRP A 167 18.46 18.32 -40.13
C TRP A 167 18.34 18.84 -38.67
N PRO A 168 17.68 19.99 -38.45
CA PRO A 168 17.14 20.91 -39.45
C PRO A 168 18.21 21.89 -39.96
N GLN A 169 18.38 21.98 -41.29
CA GLN A 169 19.40 22.85 -41.90
C GLN A 169 19.04 24.34 -41.79
N ASP A 170 17.79 24.68 -42.11
CA ASP A 170 17.32 26.08 -42.16
C ASP A 170 16.56 26.51 -40.90
N GLY A 171 16.27 25.59 -39.98
CA GLY A 171 15.51 25.86 -38.74
C GLY A 171 14.09 26.40 -38.95
N TYR A 172 13.58 26.38 -40.19
CA TYR A 172 12.26 26.91 -40.54
C TYR A 172 11.17 25.90 -40.16
N VAL A 173 10.20 26.36 -39.35
CA VAL A 173 9.05 25.56 -38.93
C VAL A 173 7.78 26.25 -39.42
N GLU A 174 7.02 25.53 -40.27
CA GLU A 174 5.73 25.99 -40.76
C GLU A 174 4.62 25.14 -40.13
N LEU A 175 3.74 25.80 -39.38
CA LEU A 175 2.59 25.15 -38.77
C LEU A 175 1.40 25.24 -39.72
N ARG A 176 0.98 24.11 -40.29
CA ARG A 176 -0.19 24.02 -41.17
C ARG A 176 -1.30 23.23 -40.49
N ASP A 177 -2.46 23.87 -40.30
CA ASP A 177 -3.68 23.26 -39.75
C ASP A 177 -3.45 22.41 -38.48
N LEU A 178 -2.58 22.89 -37.57
CA LEU A 178 -2.21 22.17 -36.36
C LEU A 178 -3.44 21.96 -35.46
N LYS A 179 -3.90 20.71 -35.36
CA LYS A 179 -4.98 20.31 -34.45
C LYS A 179 -4.38 19.69 -33.19
N VAL A 180 -4.25 20.50 -32.14
CA VAL A 180 -3.77 20.02 -30.84
C VAL A 180 -4.91 19.32 -30.10
N ILE A 181 -4.64 18.11 -29.59
CA ILE A 181 -5.56 17.42 -28.69
C ILE A 181 -5.62 18.24 -27.39
N LYS A 182 -6.80 18.77 -27.04
CA LYS A 182 -7.00 19.46 -25.75
C LYS A 182 -6.64 18.51 -24.61
N TYR A 183 -5.54 18.78 -23.92
CA TYR A 183 -5.23 18.11 -22.65
C TYR A 183 -6.39 18.34 -21.69
N LYS A 184 -7.06 17.25 -21.29
CA LYS A 184 -8.29 17.26 -20.47
C LYS A 184 -8.13 17.97 -19.11
N TYR A 185 -6.90 18.23 -18.67
CA TYR A 185 -6.55 18.89 -17.40
C TYR A 185 -6.00 20.31 -17.54
N LEU A 186 -5.78 20.81 -18.76
CA LEU A 186 -5.22 22.14 -19.00
C LEU A 186 -6.29 23.06 -19.59
N HIS A 187 -7.33 23.34 -18.80
CA HIS A 187 -8.49 24.10 -19.28
C HIS A 187 -8.23 25.59 -19.54
N VAL A 188 -7.02 26.11 -19.25
CA VAL A 188 -6.76 27.57 -19.20
C VAL A 188 -5.69 28.09 -20.18
N HIS A 189 -4.81 27.26 -20.77
CA HIS A 189 -3.64 27.82 -21.48
C HIS A 189 -3.45 27.54 -22.98
N LEU A 190 -4.33 26.77 -23.64
CA LEU A 190 -4.12 26.40 -25.06
C LEU A 190 -4.88 27.24 -26.10
N THR A 191 -5.62 28.28 -25.70
CA THR A 191 -6.22 29.25 -26.65
C THR A 191 -5.17 30.05 -27.42
N VAL A 192 -3.90 30.01 -27.00
CA VAL A 192 -2.80 30.75 -27.65
C VAL A 192 -2.34 30.11 -28.97
N LEU A 193 -2.51 28.80 -29.16
CA LEU A 193 -2.02 28.12 -30.37
C LEU A 193 -3.03 28.08 -31.53
N THR A 194 -4.29 28.46 -31.31
CA THR A 194 -5.32 28.51 -32.37
C THR A 194 -5.25 29.76 -33.25
N ASN A 195 -4.43 30.75 -32.90
CA ASN A 195 -4.27 32.03 -33.62
C ASN A 195 -2.85 32.23 -34.19
N LEU A 196 -2.14 31.15 -34.55
CA LEU A 196 -0.79 31.24 -35.13
C LEU A 196 -0.76 31.41 -36.65
N SER A 197 -1.91 31.70 -37.27
CA SER A 197 -2.06 31.88 -38.71
C SER A 197 -2.76 33.21 -39.05
N ASP A 198 -2.22 34.32 -38.58
CA ASP A 198 -2.39 35.66 -39.16
C ASP A 198 -1.02 36.37 -39.19
#